data_AF-A0A5E4SQ10-F1
#
_entry.id   AF-A0A5E4SQ10-F1
#
_cell.length_a   1.000
_cell.length_b   1.000
_cell.length_c   1.000
_cell.angle_alpha   90.00
_cell.angle_beta   90.00
_cell.angle_gamma   90.00
#
_symmetry.space_group_name_H-M   'P 1'
#
loop_
_entity.id
_entity.type
_entity.pdbx_description
1 polymer ?
#
loop_
_entity_poly.entity_id
_entity_poly.type
_entity_poly.pdbx_seq_one_letter_code
_entity_poly.pdbx_strand_id
1 'polypeptide(L)'
;MSPEEEFANSFYYFVKALKILAADADSQCDLMGNYNVAWELKDDVSAGLCILTLSSGELTKQQRDGIVGIVTALDEIPDSVLEGGTTAAVNKRAMHHPCWIPLRTRAAELLTLLSSATSRNEAFFSSMAHSYQTKLNKENLPPDRR
;
A
#
# COMPACT_ATOMS: atom_id res chain seq x y z
N MET A 1 19.29 -3.91 -0.34
CA MET A 1 18.27 -2.88 -0.60
C MET A 1 18.77 -1.61 0.06
N SER A 2 18.82 -0.49 -0.67
CA SER A 2 19.19 0.80 -0.05
C SER A 2 18.04 1.30 0.85
N PRO A 3 18.30 2.21 1.81
CA PRO A 3 17.23 2.82 2.60
C PRO A 3 16.14 3.48 1.73
N GLU A 4 16.51 4.10 0.62
CA GLU A 4 15.56 4.70 -0.33
C GLU A 4 14.71 3.63 -1.03
N GLU A 5 15.30 2.51 -1.45
CA GLU A 5 14.56 1.38 -2.02
C GLU A 5 13.61 0.75 -0.99
N GLU A 6 14.02 0.65 0.27
CA GLU A 6 13.20 0.11 1.36
C GLU A 6 11.98 1.00 1.65
N PHE A 7 12.19 2.32 1.75
CA PHE A 7 11.09 3.28 1.83
C PHE A 7 10.18 3.19 0.62
N ALA A 8 10.74 3.15 -0.59
CA ALA A 8 9.96 3.18 -1.81
C ALA A 8 9.05 1.94 -1.95
N ASN A 9 9.57 0.77 -1.61
CA ASN A 9 8.80 -0.47 -1.59
C ASN A 9 7.71 -0.44 -0.52
N SER A 10 8.06 -0.07 0.72
CA SER A 10 7.09 0.00 1.83
C SER A 10 5.96 0.97 1.52
N PHE A 11 6.30 2.16 1.01
CA PHE A 11 5.34 3.17 0.60
C PHE A 11 4.46 2.69 -0.56
N TYR A 12 5.03 2.00 -1.55
CA TYR A 12 4.28 1.44 -2.68
C TYR A 12 3.21 0.44 -2.21
N TYR A 13 3.59 -0.53 -1.37
CA TYR A 13 2.64 -1.53 -0.88
C TYR A 13 1.56 -0.92 0.02
N PHE A 14 1.93 0.03 0.88
CA PHE A 14 0.95 0.77 1.66
C PHE A 14 -0.05 1.54 0.81
N VAL A 15 0.41 2.27 -0.22
CA VAL A 15 -0.50 2.96 -1.17
C VAL A 15 -1.38 1.96 -1.92
N LYS A 16 -0.86 0.80 -2.29
CA LYS A 16 -1.65 -0.27 -2.91
C LYS A 16 -2.75 -0.77 -1.96
N ALA A 17 -2.43 -1.03 -0.70
CA ALA A 17 -3.39 -1.44 0.32
C ALA A 17 -4.45 -0.36 0.58
N LEU A 18 -4.05 0.92 0.65
CA LEU A 18 -4.99 2.04 0.77
C LEU A 18 -5.94 2.15 -0.43
N LYS A 19 -5.47 1.92 -1.66
CA LYS A 19 -6.33 1.90 -2.86
C LYS A 19 -7.38 0.80 -2.77
N ILE A 20 -7.01 -0.38 -2.25
CA ILE A 20 -7.96 -1.47 -1.99
C ILE A 20 -8.93 -1.05 -0.87
N LEU A 21 -8.43 -0.49 0.24
CA LEU A 21 -9.27 -0.02 1.34
C LEU A 21 -10.26 1.06 0.91
N ALA A 22 -9.91 1.94 -0.04
CA ALA A 22 -10.79 2.97 -0.56
C ALA A 22 -11.89 2.43 -1.51
N ALA A 23 -11.75 1.22 -2.04
CA ALA A 23 -12.72 0.63 -2.96
C ALA A 23 -14.00 0.16 -2.24
N ASP A 24 -15.05 -0.12 -3.00
CA ASP A 24 -16.26 -0.73 -2.47
C ASP A 24 -16.01 -2.19 -2.00
N ALA A 25 -16.94 -2.72 -1.22
CA ALA A 25 -16.79 -4.03 -0.56
C ALA A 25 -16.55 -5.20 -1.54
N ASP A 26 -17.21 -5.18 -2.69
CA ASP A 26 -17.09 -6.27 -3.66
C ASP A 26 -15.74 -6.16 -4.40
N SER A 27 -15.37 -4.94 -4.81
CA SER A 27 -14.05 -4.66 -5.40
C SER A 27 -12.91 -5.04 -4.46
N GLN A 28 -13.03 -4.79 -3.16
CA GLN A 28 -12.04 -5.21 -2.14
C GLN A 28 -11.82 -6.73 -2.18
N CYS A 29 -12.91 -7.49 -2.17
CA CYS A 29 -12.87 -8.96 -2.22
C CYS A 29 -12.27 -9.49 -3.53
N ASP A 30 -12.62 -8.87 -4.67
CA ASP A 30 -12.14 -9.29 -5.98
C ASP A 30 -10.64 -8.98 -6.16
N LEU A 31 -10.17 -7.83 -5.69
CA LEU A 31 -8.76 -7.43 -5.73
C LEU A 31 -7.86 -8.29 -4.84
N MET A 32 -8.41 -8.81 -3.73
CA MET A 32 -7.69 -9.62 -2.75
C MET A 32 -7.87 -11.13 -2.95
N GLY A 33 -8.71 -11.56 -3.89
CA GLY A 33 -8.85 -12.98 -4.22
C GLY A 33 -9.73 -13.79 -3.26
N ASN A 34 -10.61 -13.13 -2.48
CA ASN A 34 -11.60 -13.78 -1.62
C ASN A 34 -11.03 -14.76 -0.57
N TYR A 35 -9.88 -14.42 0.02
CA TYR A 35 -9.26 -15.19 1.11
C TYR A 35 -8.88 -14.23 2.25
N ASN A 36 -9.49 -14.41 3.42
CA ASN A 36 -9.25 -13.62 4.64
C ASN A 36 -9.21 -12.09 4.42
N VAL A 37 -10.02 -11.57 3.49
CA VAL A 37 -9.90 -10.20 2.96
C VAL A 37 -9.95 -9.15 4.06
N ALA A 38 -10.87 -9.28 5.02
CA ALA A 38 -11.00 -8.36 6.14
C ALA A 38 -9.73 -8.31 7.01
N TRP A 39 -9.16 -9.47 7.30
CA TRP A 39 -7.95 -9.59 8.12
C TRP A 39 -6.71 -9.12 7.35
N GLU A 40 -6.52 -9.59 6.11
CA GLU A 40 -5.36 -9.25 5.28
C GLU A 40 -5.34 -7.76 4.96
N LEU A 41 -6.49 -7.16 4.61
CA LEU A 41 -6.56 -5.74 4.33
C LEU A 41 -6.25 -4.88 5.58
N LYS A 42 -6.71 -5.32 6.77
CA LYS A 42 -6.34 -4.66 8.03
C LYS A 42 -4.83 -4.75 8.25
N ASP A 43 -4.24 -5.92 8.10
CA ASP A 43 -2.81 -6.16 8.31
C ASP A 43 -1.94 -5.35 7.32
N ASP A 44 -2.27 -5.40 6.04
CA ASP A 44 -1.56 -4.70 4.96
C ASP A 44 -1.55 -3.18 5.16
N VAL A 45 -2.68 -2.58 5.59
CA VAL A 45 -2.74 -1.14 5.86
C VAL A 45 -2.05 -0.81 7.18
N SER A 46 -2.15 -1.67 8.20
CA SER A 46 -1.48 -1.47 9.50
C SER A 46 0.06 -1.51 9.37
N ALA A 47 0.57 -2.33 8.45
CA ALA A 47 2.00 -2.37 8.12
C ALA A 47 2.54 -1.00 7.66
N GLY A 48 1.67 -0.07 7.22
CA GLY A 48 2.02 1.31 6.87
C GLY A 48 2.75 2.10 7.97
N LEU A 49 2.62 1.71 9.24
CA LEU A 49 3.38 2.34 10.33
C LEU A 49 4.90 2.17 10.18
N CYS A 50 5.37 1.11 9.51
CA CYS A 50 6.80 0.91 9.28
C CYS A 50 7.43 2.05 8.47
N ILE A 51 6.67 2.68 7.58
CA ILE A 51 7.13 3.81 6.74
C ILE A 51 7.59 4.98 7.61
N LEU A 52 6.97 5.16 8.78
CA LEU A 52 7.25 6.29 9.67
C LEU A 52 8.63 6.21 10.32
N THR A 53 9.22 5.02 10.42
CA THR A 53 10.54 4.78 11.03
C THR A 53 11.68 4.84 10.00
N LEU A 54 11.37 4.86 8.71
CA LEU A 54 12.36 4.89 7.63
C LEU A 54 12.89 6.32 7.43
N SER A 55 14.21 6.45 7.36
CA SER A 55 14.94 7.73 7.34
C SER A 55 14.95 8.44 5.99
N SER A 56 14.66 7.72 4.92
CA SER A 56 14.72 8.14 3.51
C SER A 56 13.41 8.74 2.97
N GLY A 57 12.37 8.76 3.82
CA GLY A 57 11.01 9.16 3.46
C GLY A 57 10.64 10.60 3.81
N GLU A 58 10.65 11.50 2.82
CA GLU A 58 10.10 12.85 2.98
C GLU A 58 8.57 12.82 2.95
N LEU A 59 7.97 12.57 4.11
CA LEU A 59 6.54 12.78 4.38
C LEU A 59 6.37 14.01 5.27
N THR A 60 5.42 14.86 4.89
CA THR A 60 5.02 16.00 5.72
C THR A 60 4.38 15.51 7.03
N LYS A 61 4.36 16.37 8.06
CA LYS A 61 3.68 16.06 9.33
C LYS A 61 2.22 15.63 9.10
N GLN A 62 1.49 16.32 8.22
CA GLN A 62 0.11 16.00 7.92
C GLN A 62 -0.05 14.60 7.30
N GLN A 63 0.83 14.22 6.37
CA GLN A 63 0.83 12.89 5.77
C GLN A 63 1.13 11.80 6.81
N ARG A 64 2.12 12.03 7.69
CA ARG A 64 2.45 11.12 8.79
C ARG A 64 1.28 10.96 9.76
N ASP A 65 0.67 12.06 10.17
CA ASP A 65 -0.51 12.07 11.05
C ASP A 65 -1.69 11.34 10.39
N GLY A 66 -1.86 11.47 9.07
CA GLY A 66 -2.86 10.74 8.29
C GLY A 66 -2.64 9.23 8.27
N ILE A 67 -1.39 8.77 8.13
CA ILE A 67 -1.02 7.35 8.21
C ILE A 67 -1.33 6.79 9.60
N VAL A 68 -0.92 7.49 10.66
CA VAL A 68 -1.27 7.08 12.03
C VAL A 68 -2.78 7.03 12.21
N GLY A 69 -3.49 8.05 11.74
CA GLY A 69 -4.94 8.18 11.91
C GLY A 69 -5.74 7.07 11.23
N ILE A 70 -5.35 6.62 10.04
CA ILE A 70 -6.04 5.49 9.39
C ILE A 70 -5.74 4.18 10.12
N VAL A 71 -4.50 3.95 10.56
CA VAL A 71 -4.13 2.72 11.28
C VAL A 71 -4.83 2.62 12.63
N THR A 72 -4.86 3.71 13.40
CA THR A 72 -5.63 3.75 14.66
C THR A 72 -7.12 3.49 14.43
N ALA A 73 -7.70 3.96 13.31
CA ALA A 73 -9.10 3.69 13.00
C ALA A 73 -9.37 2.20 12.66
N LEU A 74 -8.37 1.47 12.16
CA LEU A 74 -8.49 0.04 11.90
C LEU A 74 -8.57 -0.79 13.19
N ASP A 75 -8.04 -0.27 14.31
CA ASP A 75 -8.13 -0.93 15.62
C ASP A 75 -9.57 -0.93 16.16
N GLU A 76 -10.45 -0.10 15.61
CA GLU A 76 -11.87 -0.04 15.97
C GLU A 76 -12.72 -1.12 15.26
N ILE A 77 -12.13 -1.90 14.33
CA ILE A 77 -12.84 -3.00 13.66
C ILE A 77 -13.13 -4.11 14.68
N PRO A 78 -14.40 -4.53 14.86
CA PRO A 78 -14.73 -5.62 15.77
C PRO A 78 -14.10 -6.95 15.35
N ASP A 79 -13.62 -7.74 16.31
CA ASP A 79 -13.03 -9.06 16.04
C ASP A 79 -13.98 -10.00 15.28
N SER A 80 -15.29 -9.87 15.49
CA SER A 80 -16.31 -10.65 14.76
C SER A 80 -16.37 -10.35 13.27
N VAL A 81 -15.82 -9.21 12.82
CA VAL A 81 -15.69 -8.85 11.40
C VAL A 81 -14.40 -9.41 10.80
N LEU A 82 -13.40 -9.70 11.64
CA LEU A 82 -12.08 -10.20 11.24
C LEU A 82 -11.99 -11.75 11.24
N GLU A 83 -13.13 -12.44 11.35
CA GLU A 83 -13.16 -13.89 11.27
C GLU A 83 -12.63 -14.40 9.91
N GLY A 84 -11.87 -15.50 9.95
CA GLY A 84 -11.29 -16.11 8.76
C GLY A 84 -12.36 -16.50 7.73
N GLY A 85 -12.14 -16.13 6.47
CA GLY A 85 -13.05 -16.36 5.36
C GLY A 85 -12.35 -16.95 4.15
N THR A 86 -12.66 -18.20 3.80
CA THR A 86 -12.06 -18.89 2.64
C THR A 86 -12.97 -18.95 1.41
N THR A 87 -14.12 -18.26 1.46
CA THR A 87 -15.09 -18.22 0.36
C THR A 87 -15.51 -16.79 0.07
N ALA A 88 -15.92 -16.52 -1.17
CA ALA A 88 -16.39 -15.19 -1.56
C ALA A 88 -17.56 -14.70 -0.72
N ALA A 89 -18.52 -15.57 -0.38
CA ALA A 89 -19.70 -15.21 0.41
C ALA A 89 -19.32 -14.73 1.82
N VAL A 90 -18.38 -15.41 2.49
CA VAL A 90 -17.92 -15.03 3.84
C VAL A 90 -17.17 -13.71 3.79
N ASN A 91 -16.24 -13.54 2.84
CA ASN A 91 -15.47 -12.31 2.71
C ASN A 91 -16.35 -11.11 2.37
N LYS A 92 -17.28 -11.25 1.41
CA LYS A 92 -18.23 -10.18 1.09
C LYS A 92 -19.07 -9.80 2.30
N ARG A 93 -19.60 -10.77 3.05
CA ARG A 93 -20.35 -10.46 4.28
C ARG A 93 -19.53 -9.64 5.27
N ALA A 94 -18.25 -9.99 5.48
CA ALA A 94 -17.34 -9.24 6.35
C ALA A 94 -17.08 -7.82 5.81
N MET A 95 -16.76 -7.68 4.52
CA MET A 95 -16.46 -6.39 3.92
C MET A 95 -17.69 -5.48 3.78
N HIS A 96 -18.91 -6.03 3.70
CA HIS A 96 -20.15 -5.25 3.72
C HIS A 96 -20.53 -4.76 5.14
N HIS A 97 -19.77 -5.13 6.18
CA HIS A 97 -20.03 -4.62 7.52
C HIS A 97 -19.88 -3.08 7.57
N PRO A 98 -20.81 -2.34 8.23
CA PRO A 98 -20.81 -0.88 8.22
C PRO A 98 -19.54 -0.20 8.77
N CYS A 99 -18.76 -0.89 9.62
CA CYS A 99 -17.50 -0.35 10.15
C CYS A 99 -16.47 0.00 9.06
N TRP A 100 -16.54 -0.63 7.89
CA TRP A 100 -15.64 -0.35 6.77
C TRP A 100 -15.96 0.94 6.02
N ILE A 101 -17.20 1.45 6.12
CA ILE A 101 -17.63 2.65 5.39
C ILE A 101 -16.78 3.88 5.75
N PRO A 102 -16.61 4.28 7.03
CA PRO A 102 -15.76 5.42 7.36
C PRO A 102 -14.28 5.19 6.99
N LEU A 103 -13.80 3.94 7.02
CA LEU A 103 -12.43 3.60 6.65
C LEU A 103 -12.17 3.80 5.15
N ARG A 104 -13.13 3.42 4.29
CA ARG A 104 -13.07 3.68 2.84
C ARG A 104 -12.95 5.17 2.54
N THR A 105 -13.78 5.99 3.17
CA THR A 105 -13.75 7.45 3.01
C THR A 105 -12.40 8.02 3.43
N ARG A 106 -11.92 7.65 4.63
CA ARG A 106 -10.62 8.11 5.15
C ARG A 106 -9.46 7.65 4.27
N ALA A 107 -9.51 6.44 3.72
CA ALA A 107 -8.49 5.94 2.80
C ALA A 107 -8.45 6.76 1.50
N ALA A 108 -9.60 7.11 0.93
CA ALA A 108 -9.68 7.97 -0.26
C ALA A 108 -9.12 9.39 0.00
N GLU A 109 -9.44 9.97 1.16
CA GLU A 109 -8.89 11.27 1.59
C GLU A 109 -7.37 11.20 1.78
N LEU A 110 -6.88 10.13 2.43
CA LEU A 110 -5.45 9.92 2.66
C LEU A 110 -4.69 9.71 1.34
N LEU A 111 -5.26 8.98 0.37
CA LEU A 111 -4.68 8.84 -0.97
C LEU A 111 -4.51 10.21 -1.65
N THR A 112 -5.49 11.10 -1.49
CA THR A 112 -5.40 12.48 -2.02
C THR A 112 -4.26 13.25 -1.34
N LEU A 113 -4.16 13.16 -0.01
CA LEU A 113 -3.10 13.80 0.77
C LEU A 113 -1.69 13.26 0.45
N LEU A 114 -1.59 11.97 0.11
CA LEU A 114 -0.34 11.29 -0.24
C LEU A 114 0.07 11.46 -1.71
N SER A 115 -0.79 12.01 -2.57
CA SER A 115 -0.57 12.13 -4.02
C SER A 115 0.83 12.62 -4.41
N SER A 116 1.33 13.69 -3.78
CA SER A 116 2.66 14.22 -4.06
C SER A 116 3.80 13.24 -3.70
N ALA A 117 3.64 12.49 -2.60
CA ALA A 117 4.60 11.46 -2.19
C ALA A 117 4.51 10.24 -3.11
N THR A 118 3.30 9.86 -3.55
CA THR A 118 3.07 8.82 -4.56
C THR A 118 3.78 9.15 -5.86
N SER A 119 3.64 10.37 -6.40
CA SER A 119 4.33 10.76 -7.63
C SER A 119 5.85 10.73 -7.49
N ARG A 120 6.41 11.15 -6.34
CA ARG A 120 7.85 11.04 -6.07
C ARG A 120 8.30 9.57 -6.06
N ASN A 121 7.52 8.69 -5.45
CA ASN A 121 7.81 7.27 -5.36
C ASN A 121 7.79 6.58 -6.75
N GLU A 122 6.82 6.93 -7.58
CA GLU A 122 6.71 6.44 -8.96
C GLU A 122 7.90 6.90 -9.83
N ALA A 123 8.35 8.15 -9.65
CA ALA A 123 9.54 8.67 -10.31
C ALA A 123 10.81 7.93 -9.87
N PHE A 124 10.94 7.60 -8.58
CA PHE A 124 12.04 6.79 -8.07
C PHE A 124 12.13 5.44 -8.80
N PHE A 125 11.04 4.66 -8.83
CA PHE A 125 11.02 3.37 -9.53
C PHE A 125 11.31 3.49 -11.03
N SER A 126 10.80 4.54 -11.68
CA SER A 126 11.06 4.80 -13.11
C SER A 126 12.55 5.07 -13.38
N SER A 127 13.21 5.85 -12.53
CA SER A 127 14.65 6.14 -12.65
C SER A 127 15.52 4.91 -12.37
N MET A 128 15.11 4.08 -11.42
CA MET A 128 15.78 2.84 -11.07
C MET A 128 15.68 1.82 -12.22
N ALA A 129 14.49 1.64 -12.81
CA ALA A 129 14.31 0.77 -13.98
C ALA A 129 15.18 1.20 -15.17
N HIS A 130 15.24 2.50 -15.44
CA HIS A 130 16.11 3.05 -16.49
C HIS A 130 17.60 2.79 -16.22
N SER A 131 18.02 2.91 -14.95
CA SER A 131 19.39 2.65 -14.52
C SER A 131 19.79 1.18 -14.70
N TYR A 132 18.90 0.24 -14.33
CA TYR A 132 19.13 -1.20 -14.54
C TYR A 132 19.21 -1.55 -16.03
N GLN A 133 18.31 -1.00 -16.86
CA GLN A 133 18.33 -1.21 -18.32
C GLN A 133 19.64 -0.69 -18.94
N THR A 134 20.12 0.47 -18.49
CA THR A 134 21.37 1.08 -18.99
C THR A 134 22.60 0.27 -18.62
N LYS A 135 22.66 -0.29 -17.39
CA LYS A 135 23.75 -1.18 -16.97
C LYS A 135 23.79 -2.46 -17.80
N LEU A 136 22.64 -3.11 -17.98
CA LEU A 136 22.51 -4.31 -18.82
C LEU A 136 22.95 -4.05 -20.27
N ASN A 137 22.60 -2.89 -20.84
CA ASN A 137 23.01 -2.54 -22.20
C ASN A 137 24.52 -2.29 -22.33
N LYS A 138 25.18 -1.79 -21.28
CA LYS A 138 26.64 -1.56 -21.28
C LYS A 138 27.45 -2.83 -21.07
N GLU A 139 26.95 -3.77 -20.26
CA GLU A 139 27.61 -5.07 -20.01
C GLU A 139 27.49 -6.03 -21.20
N ASN A 140 26.52 -5.83 -22.08
CA ASN A 140 26.32 -6.61 -23.31
C ASN A 140 27.03 -6.02 -24.55
N LEU A 141 27.86 -4.97 -24.41
CA LEU A 141 28.68 -4.47 -25.51
C LEU A 141 29.82 -5.47 -25.82
N PRO A 142 30.00 -5.91 -27.08
CA PRO A 142 31.08 -6.81 -27.43
C PRO A 142 32.45 -6.16 -27.12
N PRO A 143 33.46 -6.94 -26.70
CA PRO A 143 34.79 -6.39 -26.45
C PRO A 143 35.32 -5.72 -27.71
N ASP A 144 35.80 -4.49 -27.54
CA ASP A 144 36.34 -3.63 -28.58
C ASP A 144 37.42 -4.41 -29.35
N ARG A 145 37.13 -4.79 -30.61
CA ARG A 145 38.09 -5.50 -31.47
C ARG A 145 39.15 -4.49 -31.90
N ARG A 146 40.23 -4.40 -31.13
CA ARG A 146 41.49 -3.77 -31.54
C ARG A 146 42.46 -4.80 -32.04
#